data_AF-A0A226DI14-F1
#
_entry.id   AF-A0A226DI14-F1
#
_cell.length_a   1.000
_cell.length_b   1.000
_cell.length_c   1.000
_cell.angle_alpha   90.00
_cell.angle_beta   90.00
_cell.angle_gamma   90.00
#
_symmetry.space_group_name_H-M   'P 1'
#
loop_
_entity.id
_entity.type
_entity.pdbx_description
1 polymer ?
#
loop_
_entity_poly.entity_id
_entity_poly.type
_entity_poly.pdbx_seq_one_letter_code
_entity_poly.pdbx_strand_id
1 'polypeptide(L)'
;MLSKGQSYFFYWVYPTNLCNLSFCIPYKYDEKSESLQLLGSRSNRVYKVTLLSNVAYLFLMCAHLLLNRDKITLQNMLVGAVIIFAYFTAGVCRLTFFLWEDDGLCLLNGFLQFETNLLGNVDNLCDKIRNGVTYAKVVFVLANASCMSMGILVGVQLYFAPCTPPYLGSMRSACLNQESPGPIDFLGMIGILIDAGMYFHAAPPAGLILASYLLCMGISLQEYLSVMSGKLMLHNDVFSTQGQSETRAITSLRKYNACRLLVAQMNIMFRNVFIPGLYCVASNGIVFALYVIIRLHEEISLAGLSFFIMMLMDFLLTVGVDLASVGRVYSVSVEVTETWRKMENLGRKSEARKIAKSFPPLKIRFGDNFVDHLTSLSVLDYCLNWTVSLLLMT
;
A
#
# COMPACT_ATOMS: atom_id res chain seq x y z
N MET A 1 21.69 -12.21 6.95
CA MET A 1 22.55 -11.04 6.65
C MET A 1 22.22 -10.63 5.21
N LEU A 2 21.34 -9.65 5.00
CA LEU A 2 20.97 -9.21 3.64
C LEU A 2 22.18 -8.51 3.03
N SER A 3 22.75 -9.12 1.99
CA SER A 3 24.01 -8.67 1.41
C SER A 3 23.82 -7.33 0.68
N LYS A 4 24.86 -6.50 0.79
CA LYS A 4 25.06 -5.16 0.21
C LYS A 4 24.22 -4.90 -1.04
N GLY A 5 23.13 -4.14 -0.89
CA GLY A 5 22.41 -3.57 -2.04
C GLY A 5 20.91 -3.35 -1.87
N GLN A 6 20.24 -4.15 -1.04
CA GLN A 6 18.79 -4.23 -1.03
C GLN A 6 18.13 -3.24 -0.04
N SER A 7 18.34 -1.93 -0.24
CA SER A 7 17.91 -0.87 0.68
C SER A 7 16.45 -0.96 1.08
N TYR A 8 15.59 -1.40 0.17
CA TYR A 8 14.15 -1.44 0.36
C TYR A 8 13.59 -2.84 0.66
N PHE A 9 14.35 -3.88 0.37
CA PHE A 9 13.87 -5.26 0.50
C PHE A 9 13.62 -5.67 1.95
N PHE A 10 14.45 -5.20 2.87
CA PHE A 10 14.24 -5.44 4.30
C PHE A 10 12.85 -4.96 4.76
N TYR A 11 12.36 -3.87 4.17
CA TYR A 11 11.03 -3.30 4.44
C TYR A 11 9.88 -4.09 3.78
N TRP A 12 10.18 -5.06 2.91
CA TRP A 12 9.20 -6.05 2.42
C TRP A 12 9.21 -7.30 3.28
N VAL A 13 10.41 -7.82 3.58
CA VAL A 13 10.56 -9.06 4.34
C VAL A 13 9.98 -8.93 5.74
N TYR A 14 10.27 -7.82 6.44
CA TYR A 14 9.81 -7.66 7.82
C TYR A 14 8.26 -7.65 7.93
N PRO A 15 7.50 -6.81 7.20
CA PRO A 15 6.04 -6.87 7.23
C PRO A 15 5.46 -8.17 6.67
N THR A 16 6.11 -8.79 5.68
CA THR A 16 5.72 -10.11 5.16
C THR A 16 5.81 -11.17 6.26
N ASN A 17 6.91 -11.18 7.02
CA ASN A 17 7.09 -12.10 8.14
C ASN A 17 6.06 -11.85 9.25
N LEU A 18 5.75 -10.59 9.56
CA LEU A 18 4.68 -10.26 10.50
C LEU A 18 3.31 -10.77 10.02
N CYS A 19 2.96 -10.54 8.75
CA CYS A 19 1.71 -11.06 8.17
C CYS A 19 1.65 -12.60 8.18
N ASN A 20 2.81 -13.27 8.07
CA ASN A 20 2.90 -14.73 8.16
C ASN A 20 2.67 -15.28 9.56
N LEU A 21 3.00 -14.53 10.62
CA LEU A 21 2.69 -14.95 12.00
C LEU A 21 1.19 -15.16 12.20
N SER A 22 0.37 -14.38 11.49
CA SER A 22 -1.10 -14.43 11.53
C SER A 22 -1.73 -15.09 10.30
N PHE A 23 -0.94 -15.72 9.42
CA PHE A 23 -1.43 -16.36 8.18
C PHE A 23 -2.31 -15.43 7.32
N CYS A 24 -1.94 -14.15 7.23
CA CYS A 24 -2.76 -13.13 6.56
C CYS A 24 -2.47 -12.94 5.07
N ILE A 25 -1.38 -13.54 4.59
CA ILE A 25 -0.94 -13.49 3.19
C ILE A 25 -0.52 -14.88 2.72
N PRO A 26 -0.54 -15.17 1.41
CA PRO A 26 -0.17 -16.46 0.85
C PRO A 26 1.34 -16.62 0.58
N TYR A 27 2.19 -15.66 1.00
CA TYR A 27 3.62 -15.63 0.66
C TYR A 27 4.52 -15.83 1.86
N LYS A 28 5.60 -16.60 1.70
CA LYS A 28 6.70 -16.71 2.66
C LYS A 28 8.01 -16.37 1.99
N TYR A 29 8.87 -15.63 2.70
CA TYR A 29 10.24 -15.41 2.25
C TYR A 29 11.13 -16.62 2.56
N ASP A 30 11.85 -17.12 1.54
CA ASP A 30 12.87 -18.15 1.70
C ASP A 30 14.26 -17.52 1.64
N GLU A 31 14.96 -17.53 2.78
CA GLU A 31 16.31 -17.00 2.90
C GLU A 31 17.32 -17.75 2.03
N LYS A 32 17.05 -19.02 1.67
CA LYS A 32 17.99 -19.82 0.85
C LYS A 32 17.92 -19.45 -0.62
N SER A 33 16.72 -19.27 -1.16
CA SER A 33 16.53 -18.87 -2.56
C SER A 33 16.56 -17.36 -2.75
N GLU A 34 16.63 -16.59 -1.66
CA GLU A 34 16.46 -15.14 -1.63
C GLU A 34 15.20 -14.67 -2.38
N SER A 35 14.13 -15.48 -2.33
CA SER A 35 12.90 -15.22 -3.07
C SER A 35 11.66 -15.48 -2.21
N LEU A 36 10.54 -14.88 -2.60
CA LEU A 36 9.25 -15.24 -2.04
C LEU A 36 8.77 -16.56 -2.67
N GLN A 37 8.07 -17.35 -1.88
CA GLN A 37 7.45 -18.62 -2.25
C GLN A 37 6.02 -18.66 -1.71
N LEU A 38 5.18 -19.49 -2.32
CA LEU A 38 3.84 -19.75 -1.80
C LEU A 38 3.90 -20.50 -0.47
N LEU A 39 2.91 -20.26 0.39
CA LEU A 39 2.73 -21.03 1.61
C LEU A 39 2.48 -22.51 1.32
N GLY A 40 2.99 -23.37 2.21
CA GLY A 40 2.69 -24.80 2.18
C GLY A 40 1.19 -25.08 2.31
N SER A 41 0.75 -26.24 1.81
CA SER A 41 -0.68 -26.62 1.70
C SER A 41 -1.49 -26.43 2.99
N ARG A 42 -0.91 -26.78 4.15
CA ARG A 42 -1.56 -26.60 5.46
C ARG A 42 -1.76 -25.12 5.82
N SER A 43 -0.74 -24.30 5.66
CA SER A 43 -0.81 -22.86 5.95
C SER A 43 -1.72 -22.14 4.97
N ASN A 44 -1.73 -22.55 3.69
CA ASN A 44 -2.66 -22.00 2.70
C ASN A 44 -4.13 -22.29 3.07
N ARG A 45 -4.43 -23.49 3.60
CA ARG A 45 -5.78 -23.80 4.11
C ARG A 45 -6.19 -22.86 5.26
N VAL A 46 -5.29 -22.56 6.19
CA VAL A 46 -5.55 -21.61 7.30
C VAL A 46 -5.78 -20.19 6.78
N TYR A 47 -4.96 -19.73 5.82
CA TYR A 47 -5.13 -18.44 5.16
C TYR A 47 -6.52 -18.29 4.51
N LYS A 48 -6.98 -19.32 3.79
CA LYS A 48 -8.31 -19.31 3.12
C LYS A 48 -9.46 -19.29 4.14
N VAL A 49 -9.35 -20.04 5.24
CA VAL A 49 -10.36 -20.02 6.32
C VAL A 49 -10.44 -18.64 6.98
N THR A 50 -9.29 -18.03 7.27
CA THR A 50 -9.23 -16.70 7.90
C THR A 50 -9.66 -15.58 6.93
N LEU A 51 -9.48 -15.77 5.62
CA LEU A 51 -10.06 -14.86 4.61
C LEU A 51 -11.59 -14.96 4.60
N LEU A 52 -12.14 -16.17 4.61
CA LEU A 52 -13.59 -16.39 4.65
C LEU A 52 -14.20 -15.83 5.94
N SER A 53 -13.53 -15.98 7.09
CA SER A 53 -14.01 -15.41 8.36
C SER A 53 -14.07 -13.88 8.31
N ASN A 54 -13.11 -13.20 7.66
CA ASN A 54 -13.17 -11.75 7.50
C ASN A 54 -14.39 -11.30 6.68
N VAL A 55 -14.71 -12.02 5.61
CA VAL A 55 -15.91 -11.74 4.80
C VAL A 55 -17.17 -11.96 5.64
N ALA A 56 -17.27 -13.08 6.34
CA ALA A 56 -18.41 -13.37 7.21
C ALA A 56 -18.59 -12.32 8.33
N TYR A 57 -17.49 -11.90 8.94
CA TYR A 57 -17.50 -10.88 9.99
C TYR A 57 -17.90 -9.50 9.46
N LEU A 58 -17.45 -9.12 8.26
CA LEU A 58 -17.95 -7.91 7.60
C LEU A 58 -19.47 -7.95 7.38
N PHE A 59 -20.00 -9.06 6.88
CA PHE A 59 -21.46 -9.22 6.73
C PHE A 59 -22.19 -9.12 8.07
N LEU A 60 -21.62 -9.70 9.13
CA LEU A 60 -22.18 -9.62 10.47
C LEU A 60 -22.23 -8.18 10.99
N MET A 61 -21.16 -7.40 10.82
CA MET A 61 -21.14 -5.97 11.17
C MET A 61 -22.20 -5.17 10.41
N CYS A 62 -22.30 -5.38 9.09
CA CYS A 62 -23.33 -4.73 8.26
C CYS A 62 -24.74 -5.11 8.70
N ALA A 63 -25.00 -6.39 8.92
CA ALA A 63 -26.30 -6.88 9.37
C ALA A 63 -26.68 -6.30 10.74
N HIS A 64 -25.72 -6.24 11.69
CA HIS A 64 -25.97 -5.64 12.99
C HIS A 64 -26.38 -4.16 12.88
N LEU A 65 -25.65 -3.37 12.09
CA LEU A 65 -25.93 -1.95 11.92
C LEU A 65 -27.29 -1.71 11.24
N LEU A 66 -27.66 -2.53 10.25
CA LEU A 66 -28.91 -2.40 9.50
C LEU A 66 -30.13 -2.89 10.29
N LEU A 67 -30.03 -4.06 10.95
CA LEU A 67 -31.15 -4.67 11.68
C LEU A 67 -31.47 -3.95 12.99
N ASN A 68 -30.52 -3.20 13.56
CA ASN A 68 -30.70 -2.46 14.81
C ASN A 68 -30.74 -0.94 14.60
N ARG A 69 -31.06 -0.48 13.39
CA ARG A 69 -31.11 0.95 13.04
C ARG A 69 -31.96 1.78 14.01
N ASP A 70 -33.10 1.24 14.45
CA ASP A 70 -34.03 1.97 15.32
C ASP A 70 -33.53 2.07 16.78
N LYS A 71 -32.53 1.26 17.15
CA LYS A 71 -31.96 1.20 18.50
C LYS A 71 -30.64 1.96 18.64
N ILE A 72 -29.95 2.19 17.52
CA ILE A 72 -28.63 2.82 17.49
C ILE A 72 -28.81 4.30 17.17
N THR A 73 -28.19 5.18 17.96
CA THR A 73 -28.22 6.62 17.68
C THR A 73 -27.58 6.91 16.32
N LEU A 74 -28.05 7.94 15.61
CA LEU A 74 -27.51 8.31 14.30
C LEU A 74 -25.99 8.51 14.33
N GLN A 75 -25.48 9.13 15.38
CA GLN A 75 -24.06 9.34 15.59
C GLN A 75 -23.27 8.02 15.67
N ASN A 76 -23.74 7.08 16.50
CA ASN A 76 -23.13 5.75 16.60
C ASN A 76 -23.26 4.97 15.28
N MET A 77 -24.33 5.20 14.52
CA MET A 77 -24.50 4.62 13.19
C MET A 77 -23.43 5.14 12.22
N LEU A 78 -23.13 6.44 12.24
CA LEU A 78 -22.08 7.05 11.41
C LEU A 78 -20.69 6.55 11.80
N VAL A 79 -20.37 6.53 13.10
CA VAL A 79 -19.11 5.96 13.62
C VAL A 79 -18.98 4.50 13.16
N GLY A 80 -20.03 3.71 13.33
CA GLY A 80 -20.07 2.31 12.90
C GLY A 80 -19.87 2.14 11.40
N ALA A 81 -20.48 3.01 10.58
CA ALA A 81 -20.31 2.98 9.12
C ALA A 81 -18.85 3.23 8.69
N VAL A 82 -18.15 4.17 9.33
CA VAL A 82 -16.73 4.42 9.03
C VAL A 82 -15.85 3.23 9.46
N ILE A 83 -16.15 2.60 10.60
CA ILE A 83 -15.45 1.39 11.05
C ILE A 83 -15.64 0.24 10.04
N ILE A 84 -16.87 0.00 9.59
CA ILE A 84 -17.18 -0.99 8.54
C ILE A 84 -16.39 -0.69 7.27
N PHE A 85 -16.35 0.58 6.87
CA PHE A 85 -15.65 1.01 5.67
C PHE A 85 -14.14 0.77 5.76
N ALA A 86 -13.52 1.10 6.89
CA ALA A 86 -12.11 0.81 7.15
C ALA A 86 -11.83 -0.70 7.15
N TYR A 87 -12.70 -1.50 7.76
CA TYR A 87 -12.56 -2.96 7.75
C TYR A 87 -12.75 -3.56 6.36
N PHE A 88 -13.73 -3.07 5.59
CA PHE A 88 -13.94 -3.47 4.20
C PHE A 88 -12.70 -3.19 3.36
N THR A 89 -12.09 -2.02 3.52
CA THR A 89 -10.83 -1.64 2.87
C THR A 89 -9.72 -2.64 3.13
N ALA A 90 -9.52 -2.98 4.39
CA ALA A 90 -8.53 -3.96 4.82
C ALA A 90 -8.85 -5.35 4.22
N GLY A 91 -10.13 -5.72 4.18
CA GLY A 91 -10.62 -6.92 3.51
C GLY A 91 -10.35 -6.95 2.00
N VAL A 92 -10.54 -5.85 1.27
CA VAL A 92 -10.23 -5.73 -0.16
C VAL A 92 -8.73 -5.85 -0.42
N CYS A 93 -7.90 -5.23 0.41
CA CYS A 93 -6.44 -5.40 0.35
C CYS A 93 -6.06 -6.87 0.60
N ARG A 94 -6.71 -7.54 1.53
CA ARG A 94 -6.44 -8.96 1.76
C ARG A 94 -6.93 -9.85 0.61
N LEU A 95 -8.09 -9.55 0.02
CA LEU A 95 -8.65 -10.26 -1.13
C LEU A 95 -7.78 -10.07 -2.39
N THR A 96 -7.12 -8.91 -2.54
CA THR A 96 -6.12 -8.65 -3.59
C THR A 96 -5.04 -9.74 -3.61
N PHE A 97 -4.49 -10.11 -2.44
CA PHE A 97 -3.51 -11.19 -2.36
C PHE A 97 -4.06 -12.56 -2.77
N PHE A 98 -5.34 -12.81 -2.53
CA PHE A 98 -5.99 -14.05 -2.90
C PHE A 98 -6.24 -14.14 -4.41
N LEU A 99 -6.68 -13.03 -5.01
CA LEU A 99 -7.01 -12.97 -6.45
C LEU A 99 -5.75 -12.97 -7.33
N TRP A 100 -4.68 -12.33 -6.86
CA TRP A 100 -3.42 -12.19 -7.62
C TRP A 100 -2.27 -12.92 -6.92
N GLU A 101 -2.52 -14.12 -6.41
CA GLU A 101 -1.53 -14.93 -5.68
C GLU A 101 -0.28 -15.19 -6.54
N ASP A 102 -0.45 -15.72 -7.76
CA ASP A 102 0.67 -16.02 -8.66
C ASP A 102 1.28 -14.74 -9.27
N ASP A 103 0.43 -13.83 -9.77
CA ASP A 103 0.88 -12.59 -10.41
C ASP A 103 1.65 -11.68 -9.44
N GLY A 104 1.18 -11.60 -8.19
CA GLY A 104 1.82 -10.86 -7.11
C GLY A 104 3.15 -11.48 -6.71
N LEU A 105 3.22 -12.80 -6.63
CA LEU A 105 4.48 -13.51 -6.38
C LEU A 105 5.50 -13.25 -7.50
N CYS A 106 5.07 -13.37 -8.76
CA CYS A 106 5.90 -13.08 -9.93
C CYS A 106 6.36 -11.62 -9.96
N LEU A 107 5.49 -10.67 -9.61
CA LEU A 107 5.83 -9.26 -9.54
C LEU A 107 6.93 -9.01 -8.49
N LEU A 108 6.72 -9.48 -7.27
CA LEU A 108 7.65 -9.27 -6.17
C LEU A 108 8.99 -9.91 -6.47
N ASN A 109 9.02 -11.18 -6.88
CA ASN A 109 10.25 -11.86 -7.27
C ASN A 109 10.92 -11.20 -8.49
N GLY A 110 10.13 -10.65 -9.41
CA GLY A 110 10.64 -9.87 -10.54
C GLY A 110 11.42 -8.63 -10.09
N PHE A 111 10.91 -7.90 -9.09
CA PHE A 111 11.63 -6.79 -8.47
C PHE A 111 12.92 -7.27 -7.78
N LEU A 112 12.88 -8.38 -7.03
CA LEU A 112 14.07 -8.93 -6.36
C LEU A 112 15.16 -9.32 -7.33
N GLN A 113 14.79 -10.09 -8.36
CA GLN A 113 15.73 -10.51 -9.39
C GLN A 113 16.27 -9.32 -10.18
N PHE A 114 15.42 -8.34 -10.51
CA PHE A 114 15.85 -7.14 -11.20
C PHE A 114 16.84 -6.34 -10.36
N GLU A 115 16.57 -6.15 -9.07
CA GLU A 115 17.45 -5.43 -8.15
C GLU A 115 18.80 -6.15 -8.00
N THR A 116 18.80 -7.45 -7.72
CA THR A 116 20.04 -8.25 -7.62
C THR A 116 20.88 -8.16 -8.89
N ASN A 117 20.24 -8.29 -10.06
CA ASN A 117 20.92 -8.17 -11.35
C ASN A 117 21.39 -6.74 -11.65
N LEU A 118 20.63 -5.73 -11.23
CA LEU A 118 21.00 -4.33 -11.42
C LEU A 118 22.22 -3.98 -10.57
N LEU A 119 22.20 -4.36 -9.28
CA LEU A 119 23.21 -3.99 -8.30
C LEU A 119 24.50 -4.81 -8.42
N GLY A 120 24.40 -6.11 -8.75
CA GLY A 120 25.58 -6.97 -8.94
C GLY A 120 26.51 -6.51 -10.07
N ASN A 121 26.01 -5.68 -10.99
CA ASN A 121 26.77 -5.15 -12.12
C ASN A 121 27.32 -3.73 -11.88
N VAL A 122 27.31 -3.24 -10.63
CA VAL A 122 27.63 -1.84 -10.32
C VAL A 122 28.61 -1.79 -9.14
N ASP A 123 29.90 -1.78 -9.48
CA ASP A 123 30.98 -1.81 -8.48
C ASP A 123 31.04 -0.54 -7.60
N ASN A 124 30.39 0.55 -8.02
CA ASN A 124 30.35 1.83 -7.30
C ASN A 124 28.93 2.42 -7.29
N LEU A 125 27.99 1.78 -6.59
CA LEU A 125 26.73 2.45 -6.29
C LEU A 125 27.00 3.62 -5.35
N CYS A 126 26.47 4.80 -5.69
CA CYS A 126 26.48 5.94 -4.80
C CYS A 126 25.88 5.53 -3.45
N ASP A 127 26.56 5.85 -2.35
CA ASP A 127 26.09 5.55 -0.99
C ASP A 127 24.68 6.08 -0.73
N LYS A 128 24.25 7.13 -1.46
CA LYS A 128 22.89 7.65 -1.42
C LYS A 128 21.83 6.63 -1.83
N ILE A 129 22.06 5.85 -2.89
CA ILE A 129 21.14 4.80 -3.33
C ILE A 129 21.16 3.62 -2.35
N ARG A 130 22.36 3.28 -1.85
CA ARG A 130 22.55 2.20 -0.86
C ARG A 130 21.91 2.50 0.49
N ASN A 131 21.84 3.77 0.88
CA ASN A 131 21.20 4.18 2.12
C ASN A 131 19.69 4.41 1.94
N GLY A 132 19.18 4.41 0.71
CA GLY A 132 17.80 4.73 0.38
C GLY A 132 17.39 6.14 0.85
N VAL A 133 16.16 6.52 0.56
CA VAL A 133 15.62 7.77 1.08
C VAL A 133 15.16 7.54 2.52
N THR A 134 15.83 8.17 3.51
CA THR A 134 15.48 8.05 4.94
C THR A 134 14.01 8.32 5.21
N TYR A 135 13.42 9.29 4.50
CA TYR A 135 11.99 9.59 4.59
C TYR A 135 11.11 8.39 4.24
N ALA A 136 11.41 7.70 3.14
CA ALA A 136 10.65 6.52 2.72
C ALA A 136 10.69 5.42 3.78
N LYS A 137 11.87 5.17 4.36
CA LYS A 137 12.07 4.21 5.45
C LYS A 137 11.19 4.50 6.66
N VAL A 138 11.09 5.78 7.04
CA VAL A 138 10.22 6.21 8.15
C VAL A 138 8.76 5.97 7.79
N VAL A 139 8.31 6.36 6.60
CA VAL A 139 6.93 6.14 6.14
C VAL A 139 6.58 4.64 6.13
N PHE A 140 7.47 3.78 5.61
CA PHE A 140 7.25 2.33 5.63
C PHE A 140 7.06 1.79 7.04
N VAL A 141 7.93 2.19 7.98
CA VAL A 141 7.85 1.72 9.37
C VAL A 141 6.57 2.22 10.02
N LEU A 142 6.24 3.50 9.86
CA LEU A 142 5.05 4.10 10.48
C LEU A 142 3.76 3.48 9.95
N ALA A 143 3.60 3.34 8.63
CA ALA A 143 2.38 2.81 8.03
C ALA A 143 2.20 1.30 8.30
N ASN A 144 3.28 0.53 8.37
CA ASN A 144 3.17 -0.87 8.80
C ASN A 144 2.89 -0.95 10.31
N ALA A 145 3.53 -0.11 11.14
CA ALA A 145 3.28 -0.10 12.58
C ALA A 145 1.83 0.30 12.91
N SER A 146 1.26 1.29 12.22
CA SER A 146 -0.14 1.69 12.41
C SER A 146 -1.07 0.52 12.12
N CYS A 147 -0.97 -0.09 10.93
CA CYS A 147 -1.78 -1.22 10.51
C CYS A 147 -1.65 -2.44 11.45
N MET A 148 -0.44 -2.72 11.95
CA MET A 148 -0.21 -3.82 12.89
C MET A 148 -0.79 -3.54 14.28
N SER A 149 -0.75 -2.28 14.72
CA SER A 149 -1.28 -1.86 16.02
C SER A 149 -2.80 -1.75 16.07
N MET A 150 -3.48 -1.77 14.92
CA MET A 150 -4.95 -1.68 14.83
C MET A 150 -5.68 -2.69 15.71
N GLY A 151 -5.27 -3.97 15.73
CA GLY A 151 -5.91 -4.97 16.59
C GLY A 151 -5.81 -4.64 18.07
N ILE A 152 -4.65 -4.13 18.51
CA ILE A 152 -4.43 -3.71 19.90
C ILE A 152 -5.29 -2.48 20.22
N LEU A 153 -5.30 -1.49 19.33
CA LEU A 153 -6.08 -0.26 19.53
C LEU A 153 -7.58 -0.53 19.58
N VAL A 154 -8.10 -1.40 18.71
CA VAL A 154 -9.50 -1.85 18.74
C VAL A 154 -9.79 -2.59 20.05
N GLY A 155 -8.91 -3.50 20.48
CA GLY A 155 -9.08 -4.21 21.76
C GLY A 155 -9.14 -3.27 22.96
N VAL A 156 -8.22 -2.29 23.02
CA VAL A 156 -8.21 -1.26 24.10
C VAL A 156 -9.45 -0.39 24.03
N GLN A 157 -9.87 0.04 22.83
CA GLN A 157 -11.08 0.84 22.66
C GLN A 157 -12.31 0.07 23.17
N LEU A 158 -12.47 -1.19 22.80
CA LEU A 158 -13.64 -1.99 23.21
C LEU A 158 -13.60 -2.41 24.67
N TYR A 159 -12.42 -2.45 25.29
CA TYR A 159 -12.32 -2.60 26.74
C TYR A 159 -12.93 -1.39 27.47
N PHE A 160 -12.72 -0.17 26.97
CA PHE A 160 -13.32 1.03 27.57
C PHE A 160 -14.76 1.30 27.12
N ALA A 161 -15.11 0.90 25.89
CA ALA A 161 -16.41 1.13 25.29
C ALA A 161 -16.94 -0.15 24.60
N PRO A 162 -17.35 -1.17 25.37
CA PRO A 162 -17.76 -2.47 24.82
C PRO A 162 -19.03 -2.41 23.96
N CYS A 163 -19.83 -1.35 24.10
CA CYS A 163 -21.05 -1.14 23.33
C CYS A 163 -20.84 -0.31 22.05
N THR A 164 -19.60 -0.08 21.61
CA THR A 164 -19.34 0.63 20.34
C THR A 164 -19.78 -0.22 19.14
N PRO A 165 -20.73 0.23 18.30
CA PRO A 165 -21.04 -0.47 17.05
C PRO A 165 -19.92 -0.27 16.01
N PRO A 166 -19.71 -1.24 15.10
CA PRO A 166 -20.53 -2.42 14.82
C PRO A 166 -20.00 -3.73 15.46
N TYR A 167 -19.18 -3.62 16.50
CA TYR A 167 -18.41 -4.72 17.07
C TYR A 167 -19.29 -5.76 17.78
N LEU A 168 -18.76 -6.97 18.03
CA LEU A 168 -19.55 -8.04 18.67
C LEU A 168 -20.09 -7.64 20.04
N GLY A 169 -19.33 -6.83 20.78
CA GLY A 169 -19.75 -6.30 22.08
C GLY A 169 -21.08 -5.52 22.03
N SER A 170 -21.30 -4.70 20.98
CA SER A 170 -22.54 -3.93 20.82
C SER A 170 -23.76 -4.76 20.45
N MET A 171 -23.56 -6.02 20.03
CA MET A 171 -24.64 -6.95 19.68
C MET A 171 -25.30 -7.57 20.92
N ARG A 172 -24.73 -7.39 22.12
CA ARG A 172 -25.26 -7.90 23.38
C ARG A 172 -26.55 -7.16 23.77
N SER A 173 -27.49 -7.88 24.39
CA SER A 173 -28.79 -7.32 24.81
C SER A 173 -28.65 -6.10 25.71
N ALA A 174 -27.69 -6.10 26.63
CA ALA A 174 -27.41 -4.98 27.52
C ALA A 174 -27.12 -3.68 26.75
N CYS A 175 -26.34 -3.76 25.65
CA CYS A 175 -26.04 -2.60 24.81
C CYS A 175 -27.24 -2.19 23.95
N LEU A 176 -28.03 -3.14 23.45
CA LEU A 176 -29.19 -2.87 22.59
C LEU A 176 -30.39 -2.29 23.35
N ASN A 177 -30.55 -2.62 24.63
CA ASN A 177 -31.67 -2.18 25.45
C ASN A 177 -31.39 -0.89 26.24
N GLN A 178 -30.24 -0.24 25.98
CA GLN A 178 -29.79 0.97 26.68
C GLN A 178 -29.69 0.78 28.21
N GLU A 179 -29.49 -0.46 28.66
CA GLU A 179 -29.20 -0.73 30.05
C GLU A 179 -27.77 -0.26 30.36
N SER A 180 -27.53 0.21 31.58
CA SER A 180 -26.17 0.55 32.00
C SER A 180 -25.30 -0.71 31.81
N PRO A 181 -24.25 -0.65 30.97
CA PRO A 181 -23.41 -1.81 30.75
C PRO A 181 -22.78 -2.16 32.09
N GLY A 182 -23.21 -3.31 32.64
CA GLY A 182 -22.57 -3.88 33.81
C GLY A 182 -21.07 -4.16 33.54
N PRO A 183 -20.34 -4.68 34.55
CA PRO A 183 -18.96 -5.08 34.32
C PRO A 183 -18.85 -6.05 33.13
N ILE A 184 -17.73 -5.96 32.40
CA ILE A 184 -17.50 -6.83 31.24
C ILE A 184 -17.50 -8.29 31.71
N ASP A 185 -18.48 -9.05 31.25
CA ASP A 185 -18.58 -10.48 31.53
C ASP A 185 -17.66 -11.28 30.61
N PHE A 186 -17.59 -12.58 30.85
CA PHE A 186 -16.77 -13.50 30.05
C PHE A 186 -17.11 -13.45 28.55
N LEU A 187 -18.39 -13.31 28.19
CA LEU A 187 -18.83 -13.23 26.80
C LEU A 187 -18.39 -11.92 26.14
N GLY A 188 -18.47 -10.81 26.86
CA GLY A 188 -17.95 -9.50 26.42
C GLY A 188 -16.45 -9.55 26.17
N MET A 189 -15.68 -10.18 27.07
CA MET A 189 -14.23 -10.36 26.87
C MET A 189 -13.92 -11.22 25.63
N ILE A 190 -14.68 -12.29 25.38
CA ILE A 190 -14.52 -13.09 24.16
C ILE A 190 -14.81 -12.24 22.92
N GLY A 191 -15.89 -11.44 22.92
CA GLY A 191 -16.22 -10.54 21.82
C GLY A 191 -15.08 -9.57 21.50
N ILE A 192 -14.53 -8.91 22.53
CA ILE A 192 -13.39 -8.00 22.39
C ILE A 192 -12.17 -8.70 21.76
N LEU A 193 -11.86 -9.91 22.22
CA LEU A 193 -10.72 -10.68 21.69
C LEU A 193 -10.94 -11.11 20.23
N ILE A 194 -12.17 -11.47 19.86
CA ILE A 194 -12.52 -11.78 18.47
C ILE A 194 -12.37 -10.52 17.62
N ASP A 195 -12.97 -9.40 18.02
CA ASP A 195 -12.92 -8.15 17.26
C ASP A 195 -11.47 -7.67 17.04
N ALA A 196 -10.67 -7.68 18.12
CA ALA A 196 -9.23 -7.37 18.05
C ALA A 196 -8.47 -8.33 17.14
N GLY A 197 -8.76 -9.64 17.24
CA GLY A 197 -8.17 -10.67 16.40
C GLY A 197 -8.51 -10.49 14.92
N MET A 198 -9.77 -10.14 14.60
CA MET A 198 -10.19 -9.87 13.22
C MET A 198 -9.44 -8.69 12.61
N TYR A 199 -9.19 -7.62 13.38
CA TYR A 199 -8.35 -6.51 12.92
C TYR A 199 -6.88 -6.89 12.79
N PHE A 200 -6.35 -7.70 13.70
CA PHE A 200 -4.99 -8.25 13.59
C PHE A 200 -4.81 -9.12 12.34
N HIS A 201 -5.91 -9.68 11.82
CA HIS A 201 -5.91 -10.45 10.58
C HIS A 201 -6.17 -9.63 9.31
N ALA A 202 -6.97 -8.57 9.41
CA ALA A 202 -7.39 -7.78 8.26
C ALA A 202 -6.44 -6.62 7.93
N ALA A 203 -5.95 -5.90 8.95
CA ALA A 203 -5.19 -4.66 8.76
C ALA A 203 -3.75 -4.85 8.26
N PRO A 204 -2.97 -5.85 8.72
CA PRO A 204 -1.58 -6.05 8.25
C PRO A 204 -1.41 -6.18 6.72
N PRO A 205 -2.25 -6.96 6.00
CA PRO A 205 -2.20 -6.99 4.53
C PRO A 205 -2.40 -5.62 3.87
N ALA A 206 -3.21 -4.73 4.46
CA ALA A 206 -3.41 -3.38 3.93
C ALA A 206 -2.12 -2.56 4.02
N GLY A 207 -1.47 -2.55 5.18
CA GLY A 207 -0.16 -1.90 5.35
C GLY A 207 0.90 -2.48 4.40
N LEU A 208 0.89 -3.80 4.18
CA LEU A 208 1.81 -4.46 3.26
C LEU A 208 1.59 -4.03 1.80
N ILE A 209 0.35 -3.95 1.32
CA ILE A 209 0.14 -3.53 -0.09
C ILE A 209 0.39 -2.04 -0.27
N LEU A 210 -0.18 -1.20 0.60
CA LEU A 210 -0.13 0.26 0.46
C LEU A 210 1.28 0.76 0.69
N ALA A 211 1.75 0.61 1.93
CA ALA A 211 3.05 1.10 2.32
C ALA A 211 4.15 0.22 1.73
N SER A 212 4.12 -1.11 1.90
CA SER A 212 5.27 -1.89 1.46
C SER A 212 5.32 -2.08 -0.05
N TYR A 213 4.23 -2.35 -0.77
CA TYR A 213 4.35 -2.66 -2.20
C TYR A 213 4.20 -1.43 -3.10
N LEU A 214 3.10 -0.69 -3.00
CA LEU A 214 2.82 0.40 -3.92
C LEU A 214 3.87 1.52 -3.82
N LEU A 215 4.10 2.02 -2.60
CA LEU A 215 5.10 3.05 -2.34
C LEU A 215 6.52 2.58 -2.69
N CYS A 216 6.91 1.39 -2.23
CA CYS A 216 8.26 0.90 -2.44
C CYS A 216 8.56 0.57 -3.89
N MET A 217 7.66 -0.12 -4.61
CA MET A 217 7.85 -0.38 -6.03
C MET A 217 7.95 0.94 -6.80
N GLY A 218 7.14 1.95 -6.43
CA GLY A 218 7.22 3.29 -6.99
C GLY A 218 8.59 3.94 -6.76
N ILE A 219 9.10 3.92 -5.53
CA ILE A 219 10.42 4.49 -5.19
C ILE A 219 11.56 3.71 -5.85
N SER A 220 11.53 2.39 -5.78
CA SER A 220 12.52 1.52 -6.41
C SER A 220 12.60 1.78 -7.91
N LEU A 221 11.47 1.88 -8.61
CA LEU A 221 11.46 2.24 -10.04
C LEU A 221 12.07 3.63 -10.29
N GLN A 222 11.77 4.63 -9.47
CA GLN A 222 12.38 5.97 -9.60
C GLN A 222 13.90 5.92 -9.44
N GLU A 223 14.39 5.18 -8.45
CA GLU A 223 15.83 5.02 -8.21
C GLU A 223 16.49 4.26 -9.37
N TYR A 224 15.89 3.17 -9.84
CA TYR A 224 16.39 2.41 -10.98
C TYR A 224 16.49 3.29 -12.24
N LEU A 225 15.46 4.09 -12.51
CA LEU A 225 15.45 5.05 -13.61
C LEU A 225 16.53 6.13 -13.45
N SER A 226 16.71 6.65 -12.24
CA SER A 226 17.72 7.66 -11.93
C SER A 226 19.14 7.12 -12.13
N VAL A 227 19.40 5.88 -11.72
CA VAL A 227 20.68 5.18 -11.97
C VAL A 227 20.94 5.02 -13.46
N MET A 228 19.91 4.66 -14.24
CA MET A 228 20.02 4.52 -15.69
C MET A 228 20.27 5.86 -16.40
N SER A 229 19.69 6.95 -15.89
CA SER A 229 19.92 8.31 -16.42
C SER A 229 21.34 8.83 -16.09
N GLY A 230 21.71 8.79 -14.80
CA GLY A 230 22.96 9.39 -14.31
C GLY A 230 24.23 8.74 -14.87
N LYS A 231 24.25 7.41 -14.99
CA LYS A 231 25.41 6.69 -15.53
C LYS A 231 25.68 6.98 -17.00
N LEU A 232 24.63 7.29 -17.74
CA LEU A 232 24.75 7.59 -19.15
C LEU A 232 25.27 9.01 -19.38
N MET A 233 25.03 9.94 -18.44
CA MET A 233 25.56 11.30 -18.51
C MET A 233 27.00 11.45 -17.97
N LEU A 234 27.30 10.80 -16.84
CA LEU A 234 28.58 11.01 -16.14
C LEU A 234 29.80 10.41 -16.85
N HIS A 235 29.60 9.46 -17.77
CA HIS A 235 30.68 8.77 -18.47
C HIS A 235 30.77 9.17 -19.95
N ASN A 236 30.39 10.42 -20.27
CA ASN A 236 30.91 11.13 -21.44
C ASN A 236 32.39 11.49 -21.21
N ASP A 237 33.21 10.50 -20.84
CA ASP A 237 34.64 10.66 -20.95
C ASP A 237 34.93 10.85 -22.43
N VAL A 238 35.58 11.98 -22.72
CA VAL A 238 36.00 12.45 -24.05
C VAL A 238 36.78 11.38 -24.83
N PHE A 239 37.25 10.32 -24.16
CA PHE A 239 38.06 9.24 -24.71
C PHE A 239 37.33 7.92 -25.01
N SER A 240 36.02 7.80 -24.76
CA SER A 240 35.34 6.54 -25.09
C SER A 240 35.12 6.38 -26.60
N THR A 241 35.50 5.22 -27.15
CA THR A 241 35.28 4.93 -28.57
C THR A 241 33.79 4.81 -28.86
N GLN A 242 33.36 5.22 -30.06
CA GLN A 242 31.95 5.21 -30.47
C GLN A 242 31.27 3.85 -30.23
N GLY A 243 31.96 2.74 -30.48
CA GLY A 243 31.43 1.38 -30.26
C GLY A 243 31.17 1.04 -28.78
N GLN A 244 32.00 1.55 -27.86
CA GLN A 244 31.81 1.33 -26.43
C GLN A 244 30.62 2.11 -25.88
N SER A 245 30.40 3.33 -26.39
CA SER A 245 29.21 4.15 -26.07
C SER A 245 27.93 3.48 -26.53
N GLU A 246 27.90 2.93 -27.76
CA GLU A 246 26.74 2.21 -28.28
C GLU A 246 26.41 0.95 -27.47
N THR A 247 27.43 0.16 -27.11
CA THR A 247 27.24 -1.04 -26.28
C THR A 247 26.67 -0.70 -24.89
N ARG A 248 27.17 0.38 -24.27
CA ARG A 248 26.64 0.89 -22.99
C ARG A 248 25.19 1.36 -23.12
N ALA A 249 24.88 2.11 -24.18
CA ALA A 249 23.52 2.56 -24.45
C ALA A 249 22.55 1.38 -24.61
N ILE A 250 22.90 0.38 -25.42
CA ILE A 250 22.10 -0.84 -25.61
C ILE A 250 21.88 -1.57 -24.27
N THR A 251 22.89 -1.63 -23.41
CA THR A 251 22.78 -2.25 -22.09
C THR A 251 21.79 -1.50 -21.19
N SER A 252 21.85 -0.16 -21.15
CA SER A 252 20.88 0.66 -20.41
C SER A 252 19.45 0.51 -20.97
N LEU A 253 19.31 0.45 -22.29
CA LEU A 253 18.03 0.24 -22.97
C LEU A 253 17.41 -1.13 -22.64
N ARG A 254 18.22 -2.19 -22.53
CA ARG A 254 17.77 -3.52 -22.07
C ARG A 254 17.27 -3.49 -20.62
N LYS A 255 17.98 -2.79 -19.73
CA LYS A 255 17.56 -2.61 -18.33
C LYS A 255 16.25 -1.84 -18.24
N TYR A 256 16.07 -0.80 -19.04
CA TYR A 256 14.80 -0.07 -19.14
C TYR A 256 13.65 -0.96 -19.60
N ASN A 257 13.91 -1.85 -20.57
CA ASN A 257 12.90 -2.81 -21.01
C ASN A 257 12.48 -3.76 -19.88
N ALA A 258 13.39 -4.16 -18.99
CA ALA A 258 13.02 -4.91 -17.80
C ALA A 258 12.18 -4.08 -16.82
N CYS A 259 12.48 -2.78 -16.61
CA CYS A 259 11.57 -1.90 -15.85
C CYS A 259 10.18 -1.78 -16.50
N ARG A 260 10.08 -1.78 -17.83
CA ARG A 260 8.79 -1.82 -18.54
C ARG A 260 8.01 -3.10 -18.25
N LEU A 261 8.69 -4.24 -18.16
CA LEU A 261 8.06 -5.51 -17.79
C LEU A 261 7.55 -5.47 -16.35
N LEU A 262 8.32 -4.91 -15.41
CA LEU A 262 7.86 -4.71 -14.04
C LEU A 262 6.61 -3.82 -13.97
N VAL A 263 6.61 -2.69 -14.69
CA VAL A 263 5.44 -1.79 -14.75
C VAL A 263 4.24 -2.45 -15.44
N ALA A 264 4.46 -3.27 -16.47
CA ALA A 264 3.40 -4.06 -17.09
C ALA A 264 2.77 -5.04 -16.09
N GLN A 265 3.59 -5.71 -15.27
CA GLN A 265 3.12 -6.62 -14.24
C GLN A 265 2.42 -5.88 -13.09
N MET A 266 2.93 -4.70 -12.67
CA MET A 266 2.22 -3.82 -11.74
C MET A 266 0.85 -3.42 -12.29
N ASN A 267 0.75 -3.12 -13.59
CA ASN A 267 -0.53 -2.78 -14.21
C ASN A 267 -1.49 -3.97 -14.28
N ILE A 268 -1.00 -5.20 -14.48
CA ILE A 268 -1.85 -6.39 -14.42
C ILE A 268 -2.46 -6.54 -13.02
N MET A 269 -1.66 -6.33 -11.98
CA MET A 269 -2.11 -6.46 -10.59
C MET A 269 -3.00 -5.30 -10.14
N PHE A 270 -2.62 -4.06 -10.43
CA PHE A 270 -3.18 -2.89 -9.76
C PHE A 270 -4.18 -2.07 -10.59
N ARG A 271 -4.20 -2.19 -11.92
CA ARG A 271 -4.94 -1.27 -12.81
C ARG A 271 -6.44 -1.28 -12.62
N ASN A 272 -7.04 -2.47 -12.51
CA ASN A 272 -8.49 -2.62 -12.72
C ASN A 272 -9.30 -2.48 -11.44
N VAL A 273 -8.79 -3.02 -10.33
CA VAL A 273 -9.56 -3.14 -9.08
C VAL A 273 -8.85 -2.42 -7.95
N PHE A 274 -7.52 -2.57 -7.84
CA PHE A 274 -6.80 -2.03 -6.69
C PHE A 274 -6.70 -0.50 -6.71
N ILE A 275 -6.15 0.13 -7.76
CA ILE A 275 -5.94 1.59 -7.74
C ILE A 275 -7.28 2.36 -7.74
N PRO A 276 -8.28 2.03 -8.60
CA PRO A 276 -9.57 2.71 -8.54
C PRO A 276 -10.31 2.49 -7.22
N GLY A 277 -10.28 1.25 -6.70
CA GLY A 277 -10.88 0.90 -5.42
C GLY A 277 -10.21 1.64 -4.26
N LEU A 278 -8.88 1.61 -4.21
CA LEU A 278 -8.08 2.31 -3.22
C LEU A 278 -8.31 3.82 -3.27
N TYR A 279 -8.38 4.39 -4.47
CA TYR A 279 -8.64 5.81 -4.67
C TYR A 279 -10.00 6.21 -4.10
N CYS A 280 -11.05 5.49 -4.48
CA CYS A 280 -12.39 5.71 -3.95
C CYS A 280 -12.40 5.58 -2.43
N VAL A 281 -11.75 4.55 -1.93
CA VAL A 281 -11.72 4.23 -0.51
C VAL A 281 -10.99 5.28 0.31
N ALA A 282 -9.72 5.54 -0.01
CA ALA A 282 -8.91 6.48 0.76
C ALA A 282 -9.50 7.90 0.71
N SER A 283 -10.07 8.32 -0.42
CA SER A 283 -10.69 9.63 -0.54
C SER A 283 -11.90 9.79 0.37
N ASN A 284 -12.84 8.84 0.33
CA ASN A 284 -13.99 8.84 1.24
C ASN A 284 -13.54 8.71 2.70
N GLY A 285 -12.53 7.87 2.96
CA GLY A 285 -11.93 7.70 4.27
C GLY A 285 -11.38 8.99 4.87
N ILE A 286 -10.67 9.80 4.08
CA ILE A 286 -10.18 11.13 4.50
C ILE A 286 -11.35 12.04 4.84
N VAL A 287 -12.36 12.13 3.97
CA VAL A 287 -13.54 12.98 4.17
C VAL A 287 -14.25 12.63 5.48
N PHE A 288 -14.54 11.34 5.68
CA PHE A 288 -15.24 10.89 6.87
C PHE A 288 -14.40 11.04 8.14
N ALA A 289 -13.11 10.68 8.10
CA ALA A 289 -12.24 10.81 9.26
C ALA A 289 -12.10 12.28 9.68
N LEU A 290 -11.88 13.20 8.72
CA LEU A 290 -11.83 14.63 9.01
C LEU A 290 -13.15 15.15 9.58
N TYR A 291 -14.28 14.77 8.99
CA TYR A 291 -15.60 15.15 9.51
C TYR A 291 -15.78 14.71 10.96
N VAL A 292 -15.48 13.44 11.27
CA VAL A 292 -15.59 12.89 12.61
C VAL A 292 -14.67 13.62 13.59
N ILE A 293 -13.41 13.85 13.21
CA ILE A 293 -12.42 14.54 14.04
C ILE A 293 -12.79 16.02 14.28
N ILE A 294 -13.40 16.70 13.31
CA ILE A 294 -13.76 18.12 13.47
C ILE A 294 -15.09 18.25 14.21
N ARG A 295 -16.13 17.54 13.77
CA ARG A 295 -17.50 17.74 14.24
C ARG A 295 -17.86 16.90 15.45
N LEU A 296 -17.36 15.67 15.56
CA LEU A 296 -17.80 14.70 16.58
C LEU A 296 -16.77 14.47 17.69
N HIS A 297 -15.71 15.28 17.78
CA HIS A 297 -14.62 15.06 18.74
C HIS A 297 -15.03 15.15 20.21
N GLU A 298 -16.06 15.95 20.53
CA GLU A 298 -16.56 16.07 21.91
C GLU A 298 -17.44 14.88 22.32
N GLU A 299 -18.05 14.22 21.33
CA GLU A 299 -19.02 13.15 21.58
C GLU A 299 -18.37 11.76 21.55
N ILE A 300 -17.18 11.63 20.95
CA ILE A 300 -16.48 10.35 20.81
C ILE A 300 -15.43 10.22 21.93
N SER A 301 -15.30 9.02 22.48
CA SER A 301 -14.24 8.72 23.45
C SER A 301 -12.85 9.03 22.89
N LEU A 302 -11.90 9.41 23.75
CA LEU A 302 -10.52 9.69 23.34
C LEU A 302 -9.88 8.50 22.57
N ALA A 303 -10.21 7.27 22.97
CA ALA A 303 -9.75 6.06 22.28
C ALA A 303 -10.35 5.96 20.86
N GLY A 304 -11.65 6.24 20.71
CA GLY A 304 -12.28 6.32 19.40
C GLY A 304 -11.68 7.43 18.53
N LEU A 305 -11.43 8.61 19.09
CA LEU A 305 -10.77 9.70 18.37
C LEU A 305 -9.36 9.31 17.89
N SER A 306 -8.58 8.61 18.72
CA SER A 306 -7.27 8.06 18.33
C SER A 306 -7.36 7.13 17.12
N PHE A 307 -8.40 6.30 17.03
CA PHE A 307 -8.62 5.41 15.88
C PHE A 307 -8.84 6.21 14.60
N PHE A 308 -9.66 7.26 14.64
CA PHE A 308 -9.92 8.12 13.48
C PHE A 308 -8.68 8.93 13.06
N ILE A 309 -7.89 9.43 14.00
CA ILE A 309 -6.64 10.15 13.71
C ILE A 309 -5.65 9.23 12.99
N MET A 310 -5.47 8.01 13.49
CA MET A 310 -4.59 7.02 12.85
C MET A 310 -5.09 6.67 11.44
N MET A 311 -6.39 6.44 11.28
CA MET A 311 -7.00 6.16 9.98
C MET A 311 -6.80 7.32 8.98
N LEU A 312 -6.99 8.57 9.44
CA LEU A 312 -6.74 9.75 8.63
C LEU A 312 -5.28 9.80 8.18
N MET A 313 -4.34 9.56 9.09
CA MET A 313 -2.92 9.53 8.76
C MET A 313 -2.59 8.44 7.73
N ASP A 314 -3.14 7.24 7.88
CA ASP A 314 -2.93 6.15 6.92
C ASP A 314 -3.47 6.49 5.52
N PHE A 315 -4.66 7.08 5.43
CA PHE A 315 -5.22 7.50 4.14
C PHE A 315 -4.47 8.69 3.53
N LEU A 316 -4.03 9.65 4.34
CA LEU A 316 -3.18 10.76 3.88
C LEU A 316 -1.83 10.27 3.38
N LEU A 317 -1.20 9.28 4.04
CA LEU A 317 0.02 8.66 3.54
C LEU A 317 -0.23 7.95 2.21
N THR A 318 -1.31 7.18 2.13
CA THR A 318 -1.70 6.47 0.91
C THR A 318 -1.90 7.43 -0.28
N VAL A 319 -2.71 8.46 -0.10
CA VAL A 319 -2.99 9.42 -1.18
C VAL A 319 -1.80 10.34 -1.41
N GLY A 320 -1.26 10.96 -0.36
CA GLY A 320 -0.25 12.00 -0.44
C GLY A 320 1.14 11.51 -0.78
N VAL A 321 1.50 10.30 -0.34
CA VAL A 321 2.87 9.76 -0.48
C VAL A 321 2.89 8.61 -1.50
N ASP A 322 2.02 7.61 -1.37
CA ASP A 322 2.09 6.41 -2.22
C ASP A 322 1.70 6.74 -3.67
N LEU A 323 0.57 7.42 -3.89
CA LEU A 323 0.17 7.84 -5.24
C LEU A 323 1.14 8.85 -5.84
N ALA A 324 1.66 9.79 -5.04
CA ALA A 324 2.65 10.76 -5.52
C ALA A 324 3.95 10.08 -5.96
N SER A 325 4.41 9.08 -5.20
CA SER A 325 5.57 8.25 -5.56
C SER A 325 5.34 7.51 -6.88
N VAL A 326 4.21 6.83 -7.01
CA VAL A 326 3.82 6.13 -8.25
C VAL A 326 3.75 7.10 -9.43
N GLY A 327 3.15 8.29 -9.24
CA GLY A 327 3.07 9.33 -10.27
C GLY A 327 4.43 9.87 -10.71
N ARG A 328 5.40 9.93 -9.79
CA ARG A 328 6.76 10.38 -10.08
C ARG A 328 7.54 9.43 -10.98
N VAL A 329 7.20 8.13 -11.01
CA VAL A 329 7.77 7.16 -11.96
C VAL A 329 7.58 7.63 -13.40
N TYR A 330 6.40 8.18 -13.74
CA TYR A 330 6.13 8.72 -15.06
C TYR A 330 7.07 9.88 -15.38
N SER A 331 7.13 10.90 -14.52
CA SER A 331 7.96 12.09 -14.72
C SER A 331 9.45 11.74 -14.91
N VAL A 332 10.01 10.90 -14.05
CA VAL A 332 11.41 10.46 -14.16
C VAL A 332 11.63 9.67 -15.45
N SER A 333 10.69 8.81 -15.83
CA SER A 333 10.82 8.04 -17.07
C SER A 333 10.75 8.92 -18.32
N VAL A 334 9.96 10.00 -18.31
CA VAL A 334 9.92 11.00 -19.39
C VAL A 334 11.30 11.65 -19.53
N GLU A 335 11.87 12.13 -18.42
CA GLU A 335 13.20 12.76 -18.40
C GLU A 335 14.29 11.84 -18.96
N VAL A 336 14.28 10.56 -18.55
CA VAL A 336 15.20 9.53 -19.05
C VAL A 336 15.04 9.36 -20.56
N THR A 337 13.81 9.18 -21.04
CA THR A 337 13.56 8.97 -22.48
C THR A 337 13.91 10.20 -23.33
N GLU A 338 13.65 11.41 -22.84
CA GLU A 338 14.00 12.65 -23.52
C GLU A 338 15.51 12.86 -23.59
N THR A 339 16.21 12.61 -22.49
CA THR A 339 17.68 12.59 -22.47
C THR A 339 18.22 11.63 -23.53
N TRP A 340 17.63 10.44 -23.66
CA TRP A 340 18.07 9.46 -24.64
C TRP A 340 17.76 9.85 -26.08
N ARG A 341 16.64 10.53 -26.33
CA ARG A 341 16.30 11.08 -27.66
C ARG A 341 17.28 12.17 -28.10
N LYS A 342 17.79 12.94 -27.14
CA LYS A 342 18.75 14.04 -27.32
C LYS A 342 20.21 13.59 -27.37
N MET A 343 20.53 12.31 -27.25
CA MET A 343 21.90 11.82 -27.44
C MET A 343 22.37 12.07 -28.88
N GLU A 344 23.09 13.16 -29.09
CA GLU A 344 23.70 13.51 -30.38
C GLU A 344 24.97 12.70 -30.66
N ASN A 345 25.66 12.25 -29.59
CA ASN A 345 26.89 11.46 -29.66
C ASN A 345 26.70 10.07 -30.29
N LEU A 346 25.45 9.60 -30.37
CA LEU A 346 25.12 8.38 -31.11
C LEU A 346 24.98 8.73 -32.59
N GLY A 347 25.83 8.10 -33.41
CA GLY A 347 25.81 8.27 -34.87
C GLY A 347 24.40 8.17 -35.44
N ARG A 348 24.08 8.97 -36.47
CA ARG A 348 22.72 9.09 -37.03
C ARG A 348 22.09 7.75 -37.43
N LYS A 349 22.91 6.76 -37.77
CA LYS A 349 22.50 5.40 -38.16
C LYS A 349 22.56 4.36 -37.02
N SER A 350 22.98 4.75 -35.81
CA SER A 350 23.10 3.87 -34.64
C SER A 350 21.78 3.19 -34.32
N GLU A 351 21.87 1.89 -34.04
CA GLU A 351 20.72 1.08 -33.62
C GLU A 351 20.20 1.56 -32.26
N ALA A 352 21.11 1.87 -31.34
CA ALA A 352 20.77 2.39 -30.00
C ALA A 352 19.91 3.65 -30.08
N ARG A 353 20.20 4.57 -31.00
CA ARG A 353 19.42 5.79 -31.20
C ARG A 353 18.01 5.50 -31.71
N LYS A 354 17.84 4.52 -32.61
CA LYS A 354 16.53 4.11 -33.11
C LYS A 354 15.69 3.48 -32.00
N ILE A 355 16.31 2.61 -31.20
CA ILE A 355 15.67 1.97 -30.04
C ILE A 355 15.29 3.02 -28.97
N ALA A 356 16.20 3.94 -28.63
CA ALA A 356 15.92 5.00 -27.66
C ALA A 356 14.70 5.85 -28.05
N LYS A 357 14.55 6.17 -29.34
CA LYS A 357 13.40 6.92 -29.85
C LYS A 357 12.09 6.14 -29.79
N SER A 358 12.12 4.82 -29.87
CA SER A 358 10.91 3.98 -29.85
C SER A 358 10.39 3.69 -28.44
N PHE A 359 11.19 3.91 -27.39
CA PHE A 359 10.73 3.66 -26.03
C PHE A 359 9.71 4.71 -25.55
N PRO A 360 8.53 4.27 -25.11
CA PRO A 360 7.58 5.14 -24.42
C PRO A 360 7.97 5.28 -22.94
N PRO A 361 7.62 6.42 -22.30
CA PRO A 361 7.68 6.58 -20.85
C PRO A 361 6.89 5.48 -20.11
N LEU A 362 7.30 5.18 -18.88
CA LEU A 362 6.65 4.20 -18.01
C LEU A 362 5.36 4.80 -17.45
N LYS A 363 4.23 4.09 -17.59
CA LYS A 363 2.93 4.54 -17.11
C LYS A 363 2.32 3.48 -16.20
N ILE A 364 2.13 3.83 -14.93
CA ILE A 364 1.36 3.04 -13.98
C ILE A 364 -0.11 3.47 -14.11
N ARG A 365 -0.96 2.55 -14.55
CA ARG A 365 -2.33 2.81 -15.03
C ARG A 365 -3.36 2.56 -13.94
N PHE A 366 -4.43 3.33 -13.97
CA PHE A 366 -5.65 3.10 -13.20
C PHE A 366 -6.85 3.23 -14.13
N GLY A 367 -7.58 2.14 -14.35
CA GLY A 367 -8.54 2.06 -15.45
C GLY A 367 -7.87 2.40 -16.79
N ASP A 368 -8.42 3.35 -17.54
CA ASP A 368 -7.85 3.82 -18.82
C ASP A 368 -6.89 5.01 -18.67
N ASN A 369 -6.75 5.54 -17.46
CA ASN A 369 -5.86 6.65 -17.13
C ASN A 369 -4.53 6.14 -16.54
N PHE A 370 -3.62 7.07 -16.22
CA PHE A 370 -2.36 6.78 -15.53
C PHE A 370 -2.13 7.78 -14.41
N VAL A 371 -1.51 7.31 -13.34
CA VAL A 371 -1.20 8.15 -12.18
C VAL A 371 -0.07 9.10 -12.58
N ASP A 372 -0.30 10.39 -12.44
CA ASP A 372 0.73 11.42 -12.56
C ASP A 372 0.99 12.07 -11.19
N HIS A 373 1.99 12.94 -11.13
CA HIS A 373 2.36 13.62 -9.89
C HIS A 373 1.28 14.60 -9.37
N LEU A 374 0.37 15.07 -10.24
CA LEU A 374 -0.71 15.99 -9.86
C LEU A 374 -1.95 15.25 -9.36
N THR A 375 -2.10 13.98 -9.73
CA THR A 375 -3.24 13.14 -9.36
C THR A 375 -3.45 13.21 -7.85
N SER A 376 -2.42 12.89 -7.07
CA SER A 376 -2.45 12.95 -5.59
C SER A 376 -2.94 14.28 -5.04
N LEU A 377 -2.48 15.41 -5.60
CA LEU A 377 -2.91 16.74 -5.18
C LEU A 377 -4.37 17.02 -5.52
N SER A 378 -4.82 16.64 -6.72
CA SER A 378 -6.23 16.75 -7.13
C SER A 378 -7.16 15.92 -6.25
N VAL A 379 -6.70 14.75 -5.80
CA VAL A 379 -7.44 13.91 -4.84
C VAL A 379 -7.58 14.61 -3.50
N LEU A 380 -6.49 15.13 -2.95
CA LEU A 380 -6.51 15.78 -1.65
C LEU A 380 -7.38 17.04 -1.68
N ASP A 381 -7.29 17.85 -2.74
CA ASP A 381 -8.16 19.00 -2.96
C ASP A 381 -9.64 18.60 -2.99
N TYR A 382 -9.97 17.54 -3.74
CA TYR A 382 -11.32 16.97 -3.75
C TYR A 382 -11.77 16.56 -2.34
N CYS A 383 -10.94 15.83 -1.57
CA CYS A 383 -11.29 15.41 -0.22
C CYS A 383 -11.54 16.60 0.72
N LEU A 384 -10.73 17.66 0.64
CA LEU A 384 -10.91 18.86 1.44
C LEU A 384 -12.21 19.59 1.08
N ASN A 385 -12.47 19.78 -0.23
CA ASN A 385 -13.70 20.42 -0.71
C ASN A 385 -14.96 19.67 -0.27
N TRP A 386 -14.94 18.33 -0.32
CA TRP A 386 -16.05 17.51 0.18
C TRP A 386 -16.21 17.55 1.69
N THR A 387 -15.10 17.59 2.44
CA THR A 387 -15.14 17.76 3.90
C THR A 387 -15.78 19.09 4.27
N VAL A 388 -15.36 20.19 3.64
CA VAL A 388 -15.95 21.53 3.86
C VAL A 388 -17.43 21.52 3.50
N SER A 389 -17.81 20.93 2.37
CA SER A 389 -19.21 20.83 1.96
C SER A 389 -20.05 20.07 2.98
N LEU A 390 -19.54 18.94 3.48
CA LEU A 390 -20.22 18.14 4.50
C LEU A 390 -20.37 18.91 5.82
N LEU A 391 -19.33 19.64 6.24
CA LEU A 391 -19.37 20.50 7.44
C LEU A 391 -20.35 21.67 7.30
N LEU A 392 -20.56 22.21 6.10
CA LEU A 392 -21.51 23.30 5.86
C LEU A 392 -22.97 22.83 5.77
N MET A 393 -23.21 21.56 5.45
CA MET A 393 -24.55 20.98 5.36
C MET A 393 -25.14 20.57 6.72
N THR A 394 -24.31 20.41 7.75
CA THR A 394 -24.68 19.91 9.09
C THR A 394 -24.47 20.94 10.17
#